data_AF-A0A368H468-F1
#
_entry.id   AF-A0A368H468-F1
#
_cell.length_a   1.000
_cell.length_b   1.000
_cell.length_c   1.000
_cell.angle_alpha   90.00
_cell.angle_beta   90.00
_cell.angle_gamma   90.00
#
_symmetry.space_group_name_H-M   'P 1'
#
loop_
_entity.id
_entity.type
_entity.pdbx_description
1 polymer ?
#
loop_
_entity_poly.entity_id
_entity_poly.type
_entity_poly.pdbx_seq_one_letter_code
_entity_poly.pdbx_strand_id
1 'polypeptide(L)'
;MPDLLDGSQTEPSTLTLAFYSGVFSYTGFSYLNFVTEELKDPYRNLPRAIYISLPAVTLIYMFVNMAYFAVLSIDEILESDAVAVTFAEKAMGPFAPLVPLFVACSCIGSLNGILFTSSRMFFAGAR
;
A
#
# COMPACT_ATOMS: atom_id res chain seq x y z
N MET A 1 5.98 -31.38 -5.93
CA MET A 1 5.73 -30.02 -5.42
C MET A 1 6.62 -29.12 -6.25
N PRO A 2 6.10 -28.25 -7.12
CA PRO A 2 6.97 -27.35 -7.86
C PRO A 2 7.64 -26.42 -6.84
N ASP A 3 8.96 -26.30 -6.94
CA ASP A 3 9.79 -25.49 -6.05
C ASP A 3 9.35 -24.01 -6.12
N LEU A 4 8.92 -23.45 -4.99
CA LEU A 4 8.46 -22.06 -4.87
C LEU A 4 9.57 -21.00 -5.15
N LEU A 5 10.80 -21.46 -5.39
CA LEU A 5 11.98 -20.63 -5.62
C LEU A 5 12.61 -20.84 -7.01
N ASP A 6 12.03 -21.71 -7.85
CA ASP A 6 12.58 -21.98 -9.18
C ASP A 6 12.29 -20.77 -10.10
N GLY A 7 13.33 -19.99 -10.40
CA GLY A 7 13.24 -18.69 -11.10
C GLY A 7 13.50 -17.46 -10.22
N SER A 8 13.74 -17.62 -8.91
CA SER A 8 14.03 -16.50 -8.01
C SER A 8 15.43 -15.93 -8.25
N GLN A 9 15.53 -14.71 -8.78
CA GLN A 9 16.80 -14.00 -8.91
C GLN A 9 17.29 -13.54 -7.53
N THR A 10 18.16 -14.32 -6.90
CA THR A 10 18.79 -14.00 -5.60
C THR A 10 19.94 -12.99 -5.74
N GLU A 11 19.88 -12.13 -6.76
CA GLU A 11 20.83 -11.03 -6.85
C GLU A 11 20.51 -9.98 -5.78
N PRO A 12 21.53 -9.45 -5.07
CA PRO A 12 21.33 -8.41 -4.06
C PRO A 12 20.59 -7.17 -4.60
N SER A 13 20.80 -6.83 -5.88
CA SER A 13 20.13 -5.75 -6.61
C SER A 13 18.61 -5.94 -6.65
N THR A 14 18.16 -7.10 -7.11
CA THR A 14 16.75 -7.47 -7.24
C THR A 14 16.07 -7.56 -5.88
N LEU A 15 16.76 -8.12 -4.88
CA LEU A 15 16.25 -8.15 -3.50
C LEU A 15 16.05 -6.74 -2.95
N THR A 16 17.00 -5.83 -3.19
CA THR A 16 16.90 -4.44 -2.74
C THR A 16 15.72 -3.72 -3.40
N LEU A 17 15.48 -3.95 -4.70
CA LEU A 17 14.32 -3.39 -5.41
C LEU A 17 12.99 -3.93 -4.87
N ALA A 18 12.92 -5.23 -4.56
CA ALA A 18 11.73 -5.83 -3.96
C ALA A 18 11.43 -5.23 -2.56
N PHE A 19 12.45 -5.09 -1.71
CA PHE A 19 12.31 -4.39 -0.44
C PHE A 19 11.92 -2.93 -0.61
N TYR A 20 12.46 -2.24 -1.60
CA TYR A 20 12.11 -0.85 -1.90
C TYR A 20 10.62 -0.71 -2.24
N SER A 21 10.09 -1.57 -3.11
CA SER A 21 8.65 -1.61 -3.44
C SER A 21 7.78 -1.92 -2.22
N GLY A 22 8.21 -2.86 -1.37
CA GLY A 22 7.53 -3.17 -0.11
C GLY A 22 7.49 -1.97 0.83
N VAL A 23 8.64 -1.33 1.08
CA VAL A 23 8.75 -0.13 1.94
C VAL A 23 7.96 1.04 1.35
N PHE A 24 7.96 1.18 0.02
CA PHE A 24 7.18 2.21 -0.67
C PHE A 24 5.69 2.13 -0.33
N SER A 25 5.14 0.92 -0.20
CA SER A 25 3.73 0.72 0.19
C SER A 25 3.43 1.16 1.63
N TYR A 26 4.43 1.23 2.51
CA TYR A 26 4.32 1.80 3.86
C TYR A 26 4.68 3.30 3.91
N THR A 27 4.91 3.94 2.76
CA THR A 27 5.18 5.39 2.69
C THR A 27 3.93 6.15 3.08
N GLY A 28 3.95 6.69 4.30
CA GLY A 28 2.83 7.45 4.84
C GLY A 28 2.93 7.73 6.33
N PHE A 29 3.84 7.03 7.03
CA PHE A 29 4.16 7.30 8.43
C PHE A 29 4.54 8.77 8.67
N SER A 30 5.17 9.43 7.70
CA SER A 30 5.53 10.85 7.79
C SER A 30 4.31 11.78 7.88
N TYR A 31 3.17 11.42 7.25
CA TYR A 31 1.93 12.21 7.32
C TYR A 31 1.36 12.26 8.75
N LEU A 32 1.58 11.21 9.55
CA LEU A 32 1.15 11.19 10.96
C LEU A 32 1.84 12.28 11.79
N ASN A 33 3.07 12.65 11.44
CA ASN A 33 3.80 13.73 12.12
C ASN A 33 3.14 15.10 11.90
N PHE A 34 2.48 15.32 10.75
CA PHE A 34 1.79 16.59 10.47
C PHE A 34 0.42 16.71 11.14
N VAL A 35 -0.24 15.58 11.41
CA VAL A 35 -1.51 15.54 12.16
C VAL A 35 -1.25 15.49 13.68
N THR A 36 0.02 15.40 14.10
CA THR A 36 0.42 15.38 15.52
C THR A 36 -0.02 16.64 16.26
N GLU A 37 0.00 17.81 15.60
CA GLU A 37 -0.47 19.07 16.17
C GLU A 37 -2.01 19.11 16.39
N GLU A 38 -2.76 18.24 15.71
CA GLU A 38 -4.22 18.10 15.85
C GLU A 38 -4.63 16.94 16.77
N LEU A 39 -3.67 16.10 17.17
CA LEU A 39 -3.93 14.99 18.08
C LEU A 39 -4.10 15.49 19.52
N LYS A 40 -5.15 15.03 20.19
CA LYS A 40 -5.27 15.14 21.65
C LYS A 40 -4.21 14.25 22.30
N ASP A 41 -3.35 14.79 23.16
CA ASP A 41 -2.22 14.08 23.82
C ASP A 41 -1.26 13.34 22.85
N PRO A 42 -0.52 14.08 22.00
CA PRO A 42 0.31 13.50 20.94
C PRO A 42 1.42 12.57 21.47
N TYR A 43 2.03 12.89 22.63
CA TYR A 43 3.09 12.08 23.24
C TYR A 43 2.70 10.62 23.52
N ARG A 44 1.40 10.34 23.75
CA ARG A 44 0.89 8.98 23.99
C ARG A 44 0.15 8.42 22.80
N ASN A 45 -0.64 9.25 22.11
CA ASN A 45 -1.53 8.76 21.07
C ASN A 45 -0.82 8.56 19.73
N LEU A 46 0.23 9.33 19.44
CA LEU A 46 1.05 9.14 18.25
C LEU A 46 1.76 7.78 18.21
N PRO A 47 2.57 7.38 19.22
CA PRO A 47 3.23 6.08 19.19
C PRO A 47 2.21 4.93 19.19
N ARG A 48 1.10 5.05 19.92
CA ARG A 48 0.03 4.04 19.91
C ARG A 48 -0.63 3.90 18.53
N ALA A 49 -0.90 5.01 17.85
CA ALA A 49 -1.46 4.99 16.51
C ALA A 49 -0.52 4.25 15.54
N ILE A 50 0.79 4.51 15.62
CA ILE A 50 1.80 3.83 14.81
C ILE A 50 1.86 2.32 15.13
N TYR A 51 1.90 1.96 16.42
CA TYR A 51 1.96 0.56 16.84
C TYR A 51 0.71 -0.24 16.48
N ILE A 52 -0.44 0.40 16.31
CA ILE A 52 -1.68 -0.27 15.90
C ILE A 52 -1.80 -0.29 14.37
N SER A 53 -1.46 0.82 13.69
CA SER A 53 -1.61 0.93 12.24
C SER A 53 -0.62 0.05 11.49
N LEU A 54 0.64 -0.05 11.92
CA LEU A 54 1.65 -0.89 11.29
C LEU A 54 1.22 -2.37 11.18
N PRO A 55 0.92 -3.08 12.29
CA PRO A 55 0.51 -4.48 12.19
C PRO A 55 -0.83 -4.65 11.47
N ALA A 56 -1.76 -3.70 11.62
CA ALA A 56 -3.03 -3.76 10.90
C ALA A 56 -2.82 -3.71 9.38
N VAL A 57 -1.99 -2.78 8.89
CA VAL A 57 -1.67 -2.67 7.46
C VAL A 57 -0.90 -3.90 6.99
N THR A 58 0.06 -4.39 7.77
CA THR A 58 0.80 -5.62 7.44
C THR A 58 -0.13 -6.83 7.30
N LEU A 59 -1.10 -7.01 8.20
CA LEU A 59 -2.07 -8.09 8.12
C LEU A 59 -2.96 -7.95 6.88
N ILE A 60 -3.46 -6.75 6.59
CA ILE A 60 -4.26 -6.48 5.39
C ILE A 60 -3.46 -6.82 4.13
N TYR A 61 -2.20 -6.38 4.04
CA TYR A 61 -1.34 -6.69 2.90
C TYR A 61 -1.08 -8.17 2.75
N MET A 62 -0.85 -8.89 3.85
CA MET A 62 -0.69 -10.35 3.81
C MET A 62 -1.96 -11.03 3.29
N PHE A 63 -3.15 -10.63 3.77
CA PHE A 63 -4.41 -11.21 3.30
C PHE A 63 -4.70 -10.89 1.83
N VAL A 64 -4.41 -9.68 1.37
CA VAL A 64 -4.58 -9.30 -0.04
C VAL A 64 -3.66 -10.11 -0.94
N ASN A 65 -2.38 -10.27 -0.57
CA ASN A 65 -1.45 -11.12 -1.32
C ASN A 65 -1.93 -12.59 -1.35
N MET A 66 -2.41 -13.11 -0.22
CA MET A 66 -2.99 -14.46 -0.16
C MET A 66 -4.21 -14.61 -1.07
N ALA A 67 -5.08 -13.61 -1.13
CA ALA A 67 -6.24 -13.60 -2.01
C ALA A 67 -5.85 -13.59 -3.49
N TYR A 68 -4.81 -12.83 -3.87
CA TYR A 68 -4.30 -12.82 -5.24
C TYR A 68 -3.75 -14.19 -5.65
N PHE A 69 -2.92 -14.82 -4.82
CA PHE A 69 -2.37 -16.14 -5.13
C PHE A 69 -3.41 -17.27 -5.12
N ALA A 70 -4.56 -17.08 -4.46
CA ALA A 70 -5.64 -18.06 -4.47
C ALA A 70 -6.43 -18.08 -5.80
N VAL A 71 -6.40 -16.98 -6.56
CA VAL A 71 -7.25 -16.80 -7.75
C VAL A 71 -6.44 -16.65 -9.04
N LEU A 72 -5.24 -16.06 -8.99
CA LEU A 72 -4.38 -15.85 -10.16
C LEU A 72 -3.17 -16.80 -10.14
N SER A 73 -2.76 -17.22 -11.33
CA SER A 73 -1.48 -17.89 -11.55
C SER A 73 -0.32 -16.88 -11.55
N ILE A 74 0.91 -17.34 -11.29
CA ILE A 74 2.10 -16.48 -11.20
C ILE A 74 2.35 -15.72 -12.50
N ASP A 75 2.16 -16.38 -13.65
CA ASP A 75 2.33 -15.77 -14.97
C ASP A 75 1.34 -14.61 -15.20
N GLU A 76 0.09 -14.76 -14.75
CA GLU A 76 -0.92 -13.71 -14.87
C GLU A 76 -0.69 -12.52 -13.94
N ILE A 77 -0.05 -12.75 -12.79
CA ILE A 77 0.35 -11.67 -11.88
C ILE A 77 1.50 -10.86 -12.49
N LEU A 78 2.43 -11.53 -13.19
CA LEU A 78 3.59 -10.89 -13.81
C LEU A 78 3.25 -10.16 -15.12
N GLU A 79 2.28 -10.66 -15.90
CA GLU A 79 1.82 -9.99 -17.13
C GLU A 79 0.83 -8.84 -16.87
N SER A 80 0.22 -8.75 -15.68
CA SER A 80 -0.81 -7.75 -15.39
C SER A 80 -0.23 -6.43 -14.88
N ASP A 81 -0.44 -5.33 -15.61
CA ASP A 81 -0.14 -3.96 -15.15
C ASP A 81 -0.96 -3.56 -13.90
N ALA A 82 -2.16 -4.13 -13.72
CA ALA A 82 -3.06 -3.83 -12.62
C ALA A 82 -3.67 -5.12 -12.02
N VAL A 83 -2.90 -5.81 -11.19
CA VAL A 83 -3.26 -7.10 -10.55
C VAL A 83 -4.65 -7.09 -9.88
N ALA A 84 -5.03 -5.96 -9.27
CA ALA A 84 -6.35 -5.80 -8.63
C ALA A 84 -7.53 -5.85 -9.63
N VAL A 85 -7.33 -5.33 -10.85
CA VAL A 85 -8.36 -5.32 -11.90
C VAL A 85 -8.49 -6.70 -12.52
N THR A 86 -7.38 -7.36 -12.84
CA THR A 86 -7.36 -8.74 -13.33
C THR A 86 -7.99 -9.71 -12.32
N PHE A 87 -7.76 -9.49 -11.02
CA PHE A 87 -8.45 -10.22 -9.95
C PHE A 87 -9.95 -9.96 -9.94
N ALA A 88 -10.38 -8.70 -10.06
CA ALA A 88 -11.80 -8.35 -10.07
C ALA A 88 -12.55 -8.96 -11.25
N GLU A 89 -11.94 -8.98 -12.43
CA GLU A 89 -12.50 -9.60 -13.63
C GLU A 89 -12.73 -11.11 -13.45
N LYS A 90 -11.77 -11.81 -12.84
CA LYS A 90 -11.87 -13.25 -12.59
C LYS A 90 -12.77 -13.63 -11.41
N ALA A 91 -12.70 -12.89 -10.31
CA ALA A 91 -13.39 -13.24 -9.07
C ALA A 91 -14.82 -12.67 -8.98
N MET A 92 -15.06 -11.49 -9.55
CA MET A 92 -16.29 -10.73 -9.35
C MET A 92 -17.15 -10.56 -10.61
N GLY A 93 -16.67 -10.95 -11.79
CA GLY A 93 -17.43 -10.97 -13.05
C GLY A 93 -18.13 -9.62 -13.33
N PRO A 94 -19.47 -9.53 -13.25
CA PRO A 94 -20.19 -8.28 -13.53
C PRO A 94 -19.90 -7.11 -12.57
N PHE A 95 -19.33 -7.37 -11.37
CA PHE A 95 -18.92 -6.33 -10.43
C PHE A 95 -17.47 -5.87 -10.62
N ALA A 96 -16.73 -6.45 -11.58
CA ALA A 96 -15.36 -6.06 -11.90
C ALA A 96 -15.12 -4.54 -12.07
N PRO A 97 -16.00 -3.74 -12.74
CA PRO A 97 -15.75 -2.31 -12.92
C PRO A 97 -15.88 -1.48 -11.63
N LEU A 98 -16.41 -2.04 -10.54
CA LEU A 98 -16.46 -1.32 -9.26
C LEU A 98 -15.09 -1.24 -8.59
N VAL A 99 -14.25 -2.26 -8.74
CA VAL A 99 -12.91 -2.29 -8.14
C VAL A 99 -12.02 -1.14 -8.60
N PRO A 100 -11.84 -0.87 -9.91
CA PRO A 100 -11.05 0.28 -10.35
C PRO A 100 -11.67 1.62 -9.93
N LEU A 101 -13.00 1.71 -9.79
CA LEU A 101 -13.66 2.90 -9.26
C LEU A 101 -13.30 3.17 -7.79
N PHE A 102 -13.36 2.14 -6.93
CA PHE A 102 -12.93 2.27 -5.54
C PHE A 102 -11.44 2.59 -5.41
N VAL A 103 -10.60 1.95 -6.24
CA VAL A 103 -9.16 2.25 -6.30
C VAL A 103 -8.93 3.70 -6.71
N ALA A 104 -9.60 4.19 -7.76
CA ALA A 104 -9.50 5.57 -8.20
C ALA A 104 -9.95 6.57 -7.11
N CYS A 105 -11.08 6.30 -6.44
CA CYS A 105 -11.53 7.10 -5.30
C CYS A 105 -10.49 7.12 -4.16
N SER A 106 -9.87 5.96 -3.86
CA SER A 106 -8.80 5.87 -2.86
C SER A 106 -7.58 6.70 -3.27
N CYS A 107 -7.13 6.60 -4.52
CA CYS A 107 -6.01 7.39 -5.04
C CYS A 107 -6.27 8.89 -4.97
N ILE A 108 -7.49 9.34 -5.31
CA ILE A 108 -7.89 10.75 -5.20
C ILE A 108 -7.88 11.20 -3.73
N GLY A 109 -8.41 10.36 -2.82
CA GLY A 109 -8.39 10.64 -1.38
C GLY A 109 -6.96 10.76 -0.84
N SER A 110 -6.07 9.85 -1.22
CA SER A 110 -4.65 9.91 -0.88
C SER A 110 -4.00 11.19 -1.42
N LEU A 111 -4.19 11.53 -2.70
CA LEU A 111 -3.65 12.76 -3.29
C LEU A 111 -4.12 14.03 -2.56
N ASN A 112 -5.40 14.07 -2.19
CA ASN A 112 -5.95 15.19 -1.43
C ASN A 112 -5.26 15.34 -0.05
N GLY A 113 -5.06 14.25 0.67
CA GLY A 113 -4.33 14.25 1.94
C GLY A 113 -2.87 14.72 1.80
N ILE A 114 -2.20 14.31 0.72
CA ILE A 114 -0.83 14.74 0.42
C ILE A 114 -0.78 16.24 0.15
N LEU A 115 -1.71 16.80 -0.63
CA LEU A 115 -1.75 18.24 -0.94
C LEU A 115 -1.93 19.10 0.32
N PHE A 116 -2.82 18.70 1.22
CA PHE A 116 -2.99 19.39 2.51
C PHE A 116 -1.71 19.35 3.35
N THR A 117 -1.03 18.21 3.39
CA THR A 117 0.21 18.08 4.16
C THR A 117 1.35 18.91 3.55
N SER A 118 1.51 18.86 2.22
CA SER A 118 2.54 19.61 1.51
C SER A 118 2.39 21.12 1.70
N SER A 119 1.17 21.65 1.61
CA SER A 119 0.92 23.08 1.83
C SER A 119 1.34 23.56 3.23
N ARG A 120 1.09 22.76 4.27
CA ARG A 120 1.52 23.04 5.65
C ARG A 120 3.04 23.02 5.80
N MET A 121 3.71 22.06 5.16
CA MET A 121 5.17 21.96 5.19
C MET A 121 5.83 23.22 4.59
N PHE A 122 5.34 23.70 3.42
CA PHE A 122 5.87 24.91 2.79
C PHE A 122 5.61 26.17 3.64
N PHE A 123 4.42 26.30 4.24
CA PHE A 123 4.13 27.42 5.15
C PHE A 123 5.02 27.42 6.39
N ALA A 124 5.27 26.24 6.98
CA ALA A 124 6.11 26.09 8.15
C ALA A 124 7.60 26.30 7.88
N GLY A 125 8.07 26.07 6.65
CA GLY A 125 9.46 26.31 6.24
C GLY A 125 9.75 27.72 5.73
N ALA A 126 8.72 28.51 5.42
CA ALA A 126 8.85 29.90 4.97
C ALA A 126 8.81 30.93 6.13
N ARG A 127 8.34 30.51 7.32
CA ARG A 127 8.42 31.30 8.57
C ARG A 127 9.80 31.17 9.22
#